data_AF-A0A952HPZ6-F1
#
_entry.id   AF-A0A952HPZ6-F1
#
_cell.length_a   1.000
_cell.length_b   1.000
_cell.length_c   1.000
_cell.angle_alpha   90.00
_cell.angle_beta   90.00
_cell.angle_gamma   90.00
#
_symmetry.space_group_name_H-M   'P 1'
#
loop_
_entity.id
_entity.type
_entity.pdbx_description
1 polymer ?
#
loop_
_entity_poly.entity_id
_entity_poly.type
_entity_poly.pdbx_seq_one_letter_code
_entity_poly.pdbx_strand_id
1 'polypeptide(L)'
;MFYRSDEEKKRRRRTNFTAIALLCMSILGCASPTHQQTDDERQRQALISWNRCIDRNATELNNNLLVSAEQLEQACEGHKRDVLMAYPERLESRLDAMLVQRTRKKAIEHVTVQTLNRSTEDQSDAILETFDH
;
A
#
# COMPACT_ATOMS: atom_id res chain seq x y z
N MET A 1 -19.31 -70.59 37.67
CA MET A 1 -17.94 -70.03 37.86
C MET A 1 -17.82 -68.82 36.95
N PHE A 2 -17.55 -67.66 37.54
CA PHE A 2 -17.73 -66.31 37.00
C PHE A 2 -16.54 -65.88 36.13
N TYR A 3 -16.73 -65.66 34.82
CA TYR A 3 -15.66 -65.13 33.95
C TYR A 3 -16.17 -64.23 32.80
N ARG A 4 -17.37 -63.64 32.90
CA ARG A 4 -17.99 -62.90 31.79
C ARG A 4 -18.24 -61.39 32.04
N SER A 5 -17.89 -60.85 33.21
CA SER A 5 -18.28 -59.47 33.59
C SER A 5 -17.19 -58.38 33.47
N ASP A 6 -15.94 -58.71 33.12
CA ASP A 6 -14.86 -57.70 33.12
C ASP A 6 -14.60 -57.01 31.77
N GLU A 7 -14.96 -57.65 30.65
CA GLU A 7 -14.70 -57.10 29.30
C GLU A 7 -15.64 -55.92 28.94
N GLU A 8 -16.85 -55.87 29.51
CA GLU A 8 -17.81 -54.80 29.19
C GLU A 8 -17.46 -53.46 29.88
N LYS A 9 -16.82 -53.49 31.06
CA LYS A 9 -16.39 -52.27 31.76
C LYS A 9 -15.24 -51.56 31.03
N LYS A 10 -14.42 -52.29 30.29
CA LYS A 10 -13.25 -51.75 29.57
C LYS A 10 -13.64 -51.02 28.27
N ARG A 11 -14.73 -51.44 27.60
CA ARG A 11 -15.25 -50.75 26.41
C ARG A 11 -15.89 -49.40 26.72
N ARG A 12 -16.65 -49.29 27.83
CA ARG A 12 -17.30 -48.00 28.22
C ARG A 12 -16.30 -46.91 28.60
N ARG A 13 -15.12 -47.25 29.13
CA ARG A 13 -14.09 -46.25 29.47
C ARG A 13 -13.40 -45.66 28.23
N ARG A 14 -13.30 -46.40 27.12
CA ARG A 14 -12.63 -45.93 25.90
C ARG A 14 -13.50 -45.01 25.05
N THR A 15 -14.82 -45.18 25.07
CA THR A 15 -15.77 -44.34 24.32
C THR A 15 -15.99 -42.96 24.94
N ASN A 16 -15.73 -42.79 26.25
CA ASN A 16 -15.97 -41.52 26.93
C ASN A 16 -14.83 -40.51 26.72
N PHE A 17 -13.60 -40.97 26.47
CA PHE A 17 -12.46 -40.08 26.25
C PHE A 17 -12.44 -39.45 24.85
N THR A 18 -12.90 -40.17 23.82
CA THR A 18 -12.94 -39.63 22.45
C THR A 18 -14.01 -38.56 22.27
N ALA A 19 -15.15 -38.67 22.98
CA ALA A 19 -16.21 -37.67 22.93
C ALA A 19 -15.79 -36.32 23.54
N ILE A 20 -14.99 -36.34 24.62
CA ILE A 20 -14.52 -35.12 25.30
C ILE A 20 -13.46 -34.40 24.46
N ALA A 21 -12.57 -35.15 23.78
CA ALA A 21 -11.56 -34.55 22.89
C ALA A 21 -12.17 -33.83 21.68
N LEU A 22 -13.28 -34.34 21.14
CA LEU A 22 -14.01 -33.67 20.05
C LEU A 22 -14.76 -32.42 20.52
N LEU A 23 -15.22 -32.37 21.78
CA LEU A 23 -15.90 -31.21 22.34
C LEU A 23 -14.95 -30.04 22.67
N CYS A 24 -13.68 -30.32 22.99
CA CYS A 24 -12.70 -29.26 23.28
C CYS A 24 -12.16 -28.55 22.02
N MET A 25 -12.19 -29.20 20.84
CA MET A 25 -11.75 -28.59 19.58
C MET A 25 -12.75 -27.55 19.03
N SER A 26 -14.03 -27.61 19.42
CA SER A 26 -15.05 -26.66 18.95
C SER A 26 -15.08 -25.34 19.74
N ILE A 27 -14.41 -25.25 20.89
CA ILE A 27 -14.41 -24.04 21.74
C ILE A 27 -13.21 -23.11 21.49
N LEU A 28 -12.21 -23.53 20.71
CA LEU A 28 -11.03 -22.72 20.34
C LEU A 28 -11.17 -21.96 19.02
N GLY A 29 -12.32 -22.06 18.35
CA GLY A 29 -12.53 -21.47 17.02
C GLY A 29 -13.57 -20.36 17.02
N CYS A 30 -13.33 -19.21 17.66
CA CYS A 30 -14.07 -17.96 17.43
C CYS A 30 -13.31 -16.73 17.99
N ALA A 31 -12.07 -16.54 17.58
CA ALA A 31 -11.41 -15.24 17.67
C ALA A 31 -10.88 -14.89 16.28
N SER A 32 -11.77 -14.62 15.35
CA SER A 32 -11.38 -14.01 14.08
C SER A 32 -11.00 -12.55 14.36
N PRO A 33 -9.76 -12.12 14.11
CA PRO A 33 -9.41 -10.70 14.13
C PRO A 33 -9.96 -10.06 12.84
N THR A 34 -11.29 -10.00 12.67
CA THR A 34 -11.90 -9.72 11.36
C THR A 34 -12.06 -8.25 11.02
N HIS A 35 -11.55 -7.29 11.80
CA HIS A 35 -11.84 -5.87 11.55
C HIS A 35 -10.62 -4.98 11.26
N GLN A 36 -9.42 -5.27 11.77
CA GLN A 36 -8.27 -4.36 11.54
C GLN A 36 -7.49 -4.63 10.25
N GLN A 37 -7.46 -5.88 9.76
CA GLN A 37 -6.69 -6.22 8.57
C GLN A 37 -7.24 -5.56 7.28
N THR A 38 -8.52 -5.22 7.25
CA THR A 38 -9.16 -4.56 6.09
C THR A 38 -8.82 -3.08 5.98
N ASP A 39 -8.69 -2.40 7.12
CA ASP A 39 -8.47 -0.94 7.14
C ASP A 39 -7.04 -0.60 6.76
N ASP A 40 -6.07 -1.37 7.25
CA ASP A 40 -4.66 -1.22 6.89
C ASP A 40 -4.44 -1.47 5.38
N GLU A 41 -5.08 -2.50 4.82
CA GLU A 41 -4.97 -2.80 3.39
C GLU A 41 -5.63 -1.71 2.54
N ARG A 42 -6.79 -1.19 2.97
CA ARG A 42 -7.47 -0.08 2.28
C ARG A 42 -6.61 1.18 2.29
N GLN A 43 -6.02 1.53 3.42
CA GLN A 43 -5.10 2.68 3.56
C GLN A 43 -3.88 2.52 2.65
N ARG A 44 -3.27 1.33 2.66
CA ARG A 44 -2.12 1.02 1.82
C ARG A 44 -2.46 1.14 0.33
N GLN A 45 -3.60 0.58 -0.09
CA GLN A 45 -4.03 0.62 -1.47
C GLN A 45 -4.34 2.05 -1.95
N ALA A 46 -4.98 2.87 -1.12
CA ALA A 46 -5.23 4.27 -1.41
C ALA A 46 -3.92 5.03 -1.64
N LEU A 47 -2.93 4.85 -0.75
CA LEU A 47 -1.60 5.45 -0.91
C LEU A 47 -0.88 4.97 -2.17
N ILE A 48 -0.95 3.68 -2.50
CA ILE A 48 -0.33 3.13 -3.72
C ILE A 48 -0.96 3.78 -4.96
N SER A 49 -2.29 3.90 -4.99
CA SER A 49 -3.01 4.50 -6.12
C SER A 49 -2.64 5.97 -6.31
N TRP A 50 -2.56 6.73 -5.22
CA TRP A 50 -2.18 8.13 -5.25
C TRP A 50 -0.72 8.32 -5.72
N ASN A 51 0.23 7.54 -5.17
CA ASN A 51 1.63 7.62 -5.61
C ASN A 51 1.77 7.28 -7.10
N ARG A 52 1.07 6.24 -7.57
CA ARG A 52 1.10 5.84 -8.98
C ARG A 52 0.56 6.94 -9.89
N CYS A 53 -0.50 7.65 -9.49
CA CYS A 53 -1.03 8.79 -10.23
C CYS A 53 0.01 9.91 -10.35
N ILE A 54 0.66 10.26 -9.24
CA ILE A 54 1.71 11.29 -9.19
C ILE A 54 2.87 10.93 -10.10
N ASP A 55 3.41 9.71 -10.00
CA ASP A 55 4.56 9.28 -10.80
C ASP A 55 4.23 9.27 -12.31
N ARG A 56 3.01 8.83 -12.67
CA ARG A 56 2.55 8.83 -14.07
C ARG A 56 2.40 10.24 -14.64
N ASN A 57 1.68 11.11 -13.94
CA ASN A 57 1.43 12.48 -14.42
C ASN A 57 2.68 13.35 -14.36
N ALA A 58 3.58 13.13 -13.39
CA ALA A 58 4.87 13.81 -13.36
C ALA A 58 5.73 13.47 -14.59
N THR A 59 5.63 12.23 -15.09
CA THR A 59 6.30 11.79 -16.31
C THR A 59 5.62 12.35 -17.56
N GLU A 60 4.29 12.27 -17.66
CA GLU A 60 3.53 12.72 -18.84
C GLU A 60 3.62 14.25 -19.03
N LEU A 61 3.50 15.03 -17.95
CA LEU A 61 3.58 16.49 -18.00
C LEU A 61 5.02 16.99 -18.25
N ASN A 62 6.05 16.17 -18.02
CA ASN A 62 7.45 16.52 -18.27
C ASN A 62 7.74 16.86 -19.74
N ASN A 63 6.97 16.27 -20.66
CA ASN A 63 7.05 16.59 -22.08
C ASN A 63 6.62 18.04 -22.38
N ASN A 64 5.90 18.68 -21.47
CA ASN A 64 5.41 20.04 -21.59
C ASN A 64 6.20 21.03 -20.71
N LEU A 65 7.53 20.88 -20.58
CA LEU A 65 8.54 21.84 -20.04
C LEU A 65 8.28 22.56 -18.69
N LEU A 66 7.11 22.45 -18.08
CA LEU A 66 6.67 23.18 -16.89
C LEU A 66 5.52 22.40 -16.25
N VAL A 67 5.88 21.35 -15.51
CA VAL A 67 4.92 20.69 -14.62
C VAL A 67 4.77 21.55 -13.38
N SER A 68 3.64 22.24 -13.26
CA SER A 68 3.31 22.88 -11.98
C SER A 68 2.81 21.83 -10.98
N ALA A 69 3.15 22.01 -9.71
CA ALA A 69 2.61 21.15 -8.65
C ALA A 69 1.08 21.22 -8.59
N GLU A 70 0.48 22.34 -9.00
CA GLU A 70 -0.97 22.54 -9.06
C GLU A 70 -1.62 21.66 -10.13
N GLN A 71 -1.05 21.56 -11.33
CA GLN A 71 -1.56 20.66 -12.38
C GLN A 71 -1.46 19.19 -11.95
N LEU A 72 -0.37 18.83 -11.28
CA LEU A 72 -0.15 17.48 -10.78
C LEU A 72 -1.14 17.13 -9.65
N GLU A 73 -1.44 18.10 -8.79
CA GLU A 73 -2.45 17.97 -7.75
C GLU A 73 -3.87 17.84 -8.32
N GLN A 74 -4.23 18.69 -9.30
CA GLN A 74 -5.52 18.63 -9.98
C GLN A 74 -5.74 17.29 -10.70
N ALA A 75 -4.72 16.78 -11.39
CA ALA A 75 -4.80 15.50 -12.10
C ALA A 75 -5.01 14.30 -11.14
N CYS A 76 -4.56 14.42 -9.89
CA CYS A 76 -4.61 13.35 -8.90
C CYS A 76 -5.58 13.62 -7.73
N GLU A 77 -6.47 14.61 -7.85
CA GLU A 77 -7.38 15.02 -6.77
C GLU A 77 -8.31 13.88 -6.30
N GLY A 78 -8.81 13.07 -7.24
CA GLY A 78 -9.66 11.91 -6.91
C GLY A 78 -8.94 10.91 -5.99
N HIS A 79 -7.70 10.56 -6.33
CA HIS A 79 -6.90 9.66 -5.51
C HIS A 79 -6.48 10.28 -4.17
N LYS A 80 -6.28 11.60 -4.13
CA LYS A 80 -6.02 12.33 -2.88
C LYS A 80 -7.23 12.20 -1.93
N ARG A 81 -8.44 12.35 -2.47
CA ARG A 81 -9.69 12.18 -1.72
C ARG A 81 -9.84 10.76 -1.17
N ASP A 82 -9.51 9.75 -1.98
CA ASP A 82 -9.54 8.34 -1.55
C ASP A 82 -8.59 8.07 -0.38
N VAL A 83 -7.40 8.69 -0.39
CA VAL A 83 -6.46 8.63 0.73
C VAL A 83 -7.09 9.26 1.96
N LEU A 84 -7.61 10.49 1.87
CA LEU A 84 -8.19 11.18 3.02
C LEU A 84 -9.37 10.40 3.64
N MET A 85 -10.23 9.77 2.82
CA MET A 85 -11.33 8.92 3.28
C MET A 85 -10.89 7.60 3.92
N ALA A 86 -9.67 7.13 3.65
CA ALA A 86 -9.14 5.89 4.23
C ALA A 86 -8.54 6.09 5.64
N TYR A 87 -8.28 7.33 6.04
CA TYR A 87 -7.70 7.69 7.33
C TYR A 87 -8.71 8.35 8.27
N PRO A 88 -8.51 8.29 9.60
CA PRO A 88 -9.36 9.00 10.55
C PRO A 88 -9.35 10.52 10.33
N GLU A 89 -10.52 11.17 10.43
CA GLU A 89 -10.71 12.63 10.21
C GLU A 89 -9.71 13.50 11.00
N ARG A 90 -9.36 13.11 12.23
CA ARG A 90 -8.36 13.82 13.05
C ARG A 90 -6.98 13.95 12.41
N LEU A 91 -6.67 13.12 11.41
CA LEU A 91 -5.41 13.15 10.67
C LEU A 91 -5.53 13.88 9.32
N GLU A 92 -6.74 14.24 8.88
CA GLU A 92 -7.02 14.75 7.55
C GLU A 92 -6.15 15.97 7.21
N SER A 93 -6.15 17.00 8.05
CA SER A 93 -5.35 18.23 7.82
C SER A 93 -3.84 17.94 7.74
N ARG A 94 -3.34 17.01 8.57
CA ARG A 94 -1.92 16.64 8.55
C ARG A 94 -1.57 15.82 7.30
N LEU A 95 -2.42 14.87 6.94
CA LEU A 95 -2.27 14.05 5.74
C LEU A 95 -2.33 14.92 4.49
N ASP A 96 -3.30 15.82 4.40
CA ASP A 96 -3.44 16.75 3.28
C ASP A 96 -2.16 17.55 3.04
N ALA A 97 -1.63 18.18 4.09
CA ALA A 97 -0.37 18.92 4.02
C ALA A 97 0.81 18.03 3.58
N MET A 98 0.89 16.79 4.08
CA MET A 98 1.94 15.83 3.69
C MET A 98 1.82 15.40 2.22
N LEU A 99 0.60 15.17 1.74
CA LEU A 99 0.34 14.80 0.35
C LEU A 99 0.73 15.96 -0.59
N VAL A 100 0.32 17.19 -0.27
CA VAL A 100 0.68 18.41 -1.02
C VAL A 100 2.20 18.60 -1.05
N GLN A 101 2.87 18.50 0.10
CA GLN A 101 4.32 18.63 0.18
C GLN A 101 5.04 17.59 -0.69
N ARG A 102 4.53 16.36 -0.71
CA ARG A 102 5.11 15.28 -1.51
C ARG A 102 4.87 15.46 -3.00
N THR A 103 3.69 15.92 -3.42
CA THR A 103 3.42 16.32 -4.81
C THR A 103 4.39 17.42 -5.27
N ARG A 104 4.58 18.46 -4.45
CA ARG A 104 5.54 19.54 -4.74
C ARG A 104 6.97 19.02 -4.87
N LYS A 105 7.40 18.16 -3.94
CA LYS A 105 8.74 17.55 -4.00
C LYS A 105 8.93 16.77 -5.30
N LYS A 106 7.93 15.98 -5.71
CA LYS A 106 7.98 15.21 -6.95
C LYS A 106 8.02 16.12 -8.18
N ALA A 107 7.21 17.17 -8.22
CA ALA A 107 7.26 18.15 -9.32
C ALA A 107 8.67 18.77 -9.45
N ILE A 108 9.29 19.19 -8.33
CA ILE A 108 10.63 19.77 -8.32
C ILE A 108 11.69 18.75 -8.77
N GLU A 109 11.65 17.53 -8.23
CA GLU A 109 12.59 16.46 -8.57
C GLU A 109 12.65 16.23 -10.08
N HIS A 110 11.49 16.15 -10.73
CA HIS A 110 11.42 15.98 -12.17
C HIS A 110 11.97 17.16 -12.97
N VAL A 111 11.67 18.40 -12.55
CA VAL A 111 12.21 19.62 -13.19
C VAL A 111 13.73 19.67 -13.07
N THR A 112 14.28 19.32 -11.90
CA THR A 112 15.75 19.32 -11.68
C THR A 112 16.46 18.30 -12.57
N VAL A 113 15.93 17.08 -12.69
CA VAL A 113 16.51 16.04 -13.56
C VAL A 113 16.48 16.46 -15.03
N GLN A 114 15.38 17.07 -15.49
CA GLN A 114 15.28 17.55 -16.87
C GLN A 114 16.29 18.66 -17.17
N THR A 115 16.48 19.61 -16.24
CA THR A 115 17.44 20.70 -16.39
C THR A 115 18.87 20.18 -16.52
N LEU A 116 19.23 19.14 -15.74
CA LEU A 116 20.54 18.51 -15.82
C LEU A 116 20.76 17.79 -17.17
N ASN A 117 19.78 17.04 -17.65
CA ASN A 117 19.89 16.32 -18.92
C ASN A 117 20.01 17.29 -20.11
N ARG A 118 19.27 18.40 -20.09
CA ARG A 118 19.35 19.42 -21.15
C ARG A 118 20.72 20.10 -21.19
N SER A 119 21.30 20.37 -20.02
CA SER A 119 22.65 20.95 -19.93
C SER A 119 23.74 20.02 -20.47
N THR A 120 23.54 18.70 -20.45
CA THR A 120 24.51 17.74 -21.01
C THR A 120 24.42 17.63 -22.53
N GLU A 121 23.23 17.77 -23.12
CA GLU A 121 23.05 17.73 -24.59
C GLU A 121 23.63 19.00 -25.26
N ASP A 122 23.35 20.20 -24.71
CA ASP A 122 23.90 21.45 -25.24
C ASP A 122 25.44 21.48 -25.19
N GLN A 123 26.06 20.73 -24.27
CA GLN A 123 27.52 20.66 -24.13
C GLN A 123 28.18 19.70 -25.13
N SER A 124 27.49 18.62 -25.53
CA SER A 124 27.99 17.71 -26.59
C SER A 124 27.99 18.36 -27.97
N ASP A 125 27.02 19.20 -28.28
CA ASP A 125 26.92 19.87 -29.59
C ASP A 125 28.02 20.92 -29.76
N ALA A 126 28.34 21.68 -28.71
CA ALA A 126 29.45 22.64 -28.74
C ALA A 126 30.82 21.97 -28.91
N ILE A 127 31.02 20.77 -28.36
CA ILE A 127 32.27 20.03 -28.51
C ILE A 127 32.46 19.53 -29.96
N LEU A 128 31.40 19.08 -30.62
CA LEU A 128 31.45 18.64 -32.02
C LEU A 128 31.80 19.78 -32.98
N GLU A 129 31.25 20.99 -32.78
CA GLU A 129 31.62 22.16 -33.60
C GLU A 129 33.10 22.58 -33.44
N THR A 130 33.73 22.25 -32.31
CA THR A 130 35.14 22.64 -32.07
C THR A 130 36.15 21.71 -32.78
N PHE A 131 35.73 20.53 -33.27
CA PHE A 131 36.62 19.54 -33.90
C PHE A 131 36.62 19.59 -35.44
N ASP A 132 35.77 20.42 -36.07
CA ASP A 132 35.67 20.59 -37.53
C ASP A 132 36.45 21.81 -38.08
N HIS A 133 37.40 22.35 -37.30
CA HIS A 133 38.37 23.39 -37.71
C HIS A 133 39.80 22.97 -37.43
#